data_AF-A0A9X1PM90-F1
#
_entry.id   AF-A0A9X1PM90-F1
#
_cell.length_a   1.000
_cell.length_b   1.000
_cell.length_c   1.000
_cell.angle_alpha   90.00
_cell.angle_beta   90.00
_cell.angle_gamma   90.00
#
_symmetry.space_group_name_H-M   'P 1'
#
loop_
_entity.id
_entity.type
_entity.pdbx_description
1 polymer ?
#
loop_
_entity_poly.entity_id
_entity_poly.type
_entity_poly.pdbx_seq_one_letter_code
_entity_poly.pdbx_strand_id
1 'polypeptide(L)'
;MKQYYKKGIFTLLFILATAYIVQMHELSSNRPITETPPLVQSSNVKNKPSAVHDTTVASIQQSLAKREYNISFDTEKNTLQSPNRKQGLRAYYKPGVLTLNNRVDSAGHNFSLKLINEGIYADGRKILSAQSDAKHENGDNKLQIKHKGFTEEFINNEEGVRQNFIIDSAPIATKELQVRLSAQGLKVKDLGNDELHFYAENKKGEPANSLIYKDITCWDADGDTLPATLRYKDGLVLLSVNVQNAAYPVTIDPIVVNGNPSNANAIVESNQIGAQAGYAVSSAGDVNGDGYSDVLVGAPLFDSGETNEGVVFVIPWLCFGT
;
A
#
# COMPACT_ATOMS: atom_id res chain seq x y z
N MET A 1 2.55 23.24 -38.07
CA MET A 1 1.28 23.85 -38.52
C MET A 1 0.34 23.96 -37.33
N LYS A 2 -0.04 25.20 -36.98
CA LYS A 2 -1.26 25.70 -36.30
C LYS A 2 -1.89 24.96 -35.09
N GLN A 3 -1.90 25.71 -33.98
CA GLN A 3 -2.91 25.87 -32.90
C GLN A 3 -4.29 25.19 -33.05
N TYR A 4 -4.88 24.73 -31.94
CA TYR A 4 -6.00 25.38 -31.21
C TYR A 4 -6.52 24.47 -30.07
N TYR A 5 -6.88 25.05 -28.91
CA TYR A 5 -8.07 24.80 -28.03
C TYR A 5 -7.81 25.47 -26.66
N LYS A 6 -8.20 26.75 -26.52
CA LYS A 6 -9.42 27.28 -25.88
C LYS A 6 -9.44 27.19 -24.33
N LYS A 7 -9.10 28.34 -23.71
CA LYS A 7 -9.42 28.71 -22.33
C LYS A 7 -10.94 28.76 -22.12
N GLY A 8 -11.42 28.10 -21.06
CA GLY A 8 -12.76 28.27 -20.51
C GLY A 8 -12.69 28.88 -19.12
N ILE A 9 -13.24 30.07 -18.98
CA ILE A 9 -13.44 30.84 -17.75
C ILE A 9 -14.64 30.24 -17.00
N PHE A 10 -14.53 30.01 -15.69
CA PHE A 10 -15.70 29.84 -14.82
C PHE A 10 -15.52 30.64 -13.54
N THR A 11 -16.37 31.66 -13.39
CA THR A 11 -16.53 32.50 -12.21
C THR A 11 -17.82 32.10 -11.50
N LEU A 12 -17.67 31.67 -10.25
CA LEU A 12 -18.45 31.93 -9.03
C LEU A 12 -19.99 31.77 -8.95
N LEU A 13 -20.37 30.96 -7.94
CA LEU A 13 -21.56 30.91 -7.06
C LEU A 13 -22.92 31.46 -7.53
N PHE A 14 -23.97 30.64 -7.37
CA PHE A 14 -25.19 31.07 -6.66
C PHE A 14 -25.84 29.90 -5.90
N ILE A 15 -26.10 30.13 -4.61
CA ILE A 15 -26.82 29.27 -3.67
C ILE A 15 -28.32 29.59 -3.81
N LEU A 16 -29.17 28.56 -3.91
CA LEU A 16 -30.63 28.69 -3.86
C LEU A 16 -31.21 27.58 -2.98
N ALA A 17 -31.62 27.94 -1.76
CA ALA A 17 -32.65 27.24 -1.00
C ALA A 17 -33.21 28.18 0.07
N THR A 18 -34.35 28.81 -0.21
CA THR A 18 -35.20 29.45 0.79
C THR A 18 -36.62 28.91 0.63
N ALA A 19 -37.13 28.25 1.67
CA ALA A 19 -38.54 27.93 1.80
C ALA A 19 -39.07 28.44 3.15
N TYR A 20 -40.01 29.38 3.01
CA TYR A 20 -41.24 29.54 3.78
C TYR A 20 -41.27 30.27 5.15
N ILE A 21 -42.14 31.30 5.14
CA ILE A 21 -43.06 31.83 6.18
C ILE A 21 -42.67 33.17 6.82
N VAL A 22 -43.59 34.15 6.62
CA VAL A 22 -44.04 35.29 7.45
C VAL A 22 -44.77 36.23 6.45
N GLN A 23 -46.00 36.74 6.59
CA GLN A 23 -46.99 36.74 7.67
C GLN A 23 -48.27 37.42 7.12
N MET A 24 -49.44 36.90 7.47
CA MET A 24 -50.72 37.62 7.34
C MET A 24 -50.82 38.65 8.46
N HIS A 25 -51.25 39.88 8.14
CA HIS A 25 -51.54 40.92 9.12
C HIS A 25 -53.05 40.99 9.42
N GLU A 26 -53.34 41.33 10.68
CA GLU A 26 -54.59 41.82 11.27
C GLU A 26 -55.76 40.86 11.54
N LEU A 27 -56.05 40.67 12.85
CA LEU A 27 -57.21 41.28 13.51
C LEU A 27 -57.15 41.08 15.05
N SER A 28 -56.98 42.21 15.76
CA SER A 28 -57.60 42.62 17.04
C SER A 28 -58.16 41.56 18.01
N SER A 29 -57.61 41.48 19.24
CA SER A 29 -58.39 41.63 20.50
C SER A 29 -57.53 41.71 21.79
N ASN A 30 -57.56 42.90 22.40
CA ASN A 30 -57.57 43.26 23.84
C ASN A 30 -56.90 42.42 24.98
N ARG A 31 -55.92 43.10 25.63
CA ARG A 31 -55.72 43.34 27.11
C ARG A 31 -54.89 42.33 27.95
N PRO A 32 -54.30 42.76 29.10
CA PRO A 32 -52.92 43.28 29.21
C PRO A 32 -52.02 42.40 30.09
N ILE A 33 -50.70 42.41 29.89
CA ILE A 33 -49.77 41.73 30.80
C ILE A 33 -48.65 42.68 31.20
N THR A 34 -48.82 43.25 32.39
CA THR A 34 -47.76 43.78 33.24
C THR A 34 -46.89 42.64 33.76
N GLU A 35 -45.57 42.78 33.60
CA GLU A 35 -44.46 42.33 34.47
C GLU A 35 -43.25 41.86 33.65
N THR A 36 -42.19 42.67 33.67
CA THR A 36 -40.83 42.35 33.21
C THR A 36 -40.17 41.34 34.15
N PRO A 37 -39.67 40.19 33.66
CA PRO A 37 -38.84 39.29 34.46
C PRO A 37 -37.39 39.81 34.56
N PRO A 38 -36.69 39.60 35.68
CA PRO A 38 -35.34 40.10 35.90
C PRO A 38 -34.29 39.33 35.08
N LEU A 39 -33.25 40.07 34.65
CA LEU A 39 -32.04 39.56 34.02
C LEU A 39 -31.32 38.54 34.93
N VAL A 40 -31.31 37.27 34.53
CA VAL A 40 -30.38 36.27 35.08
C VAL A 40 -29.06 36.42 34.32
N GLN A 41 -28.03 36.88 35.01
CA GLN A 41 -26.64 36.87 34.53
C GLN A 41 -26.18 35.42 34.36
N SER A 42 -26.02 34.95 33.12
CA SER A 42 -25.29 33.71 32.85
C SER A 42 -23.80 34.02 32.72
N SER A 43 -23.03 33.40 33.61
CA SER A 43 -21.58 33.45 33.70
C SER A 43 -20.89 33.03 32.40
N ASN A 44 -19.87 33.80 32.02
CA ASN A 44 -18.89 33.51 30.99
C ASN A 44 -18.44 32.03 30.97
N VAL A 45 -18.73 31.32 29.87
CA VAL A 45 -17.94 30.17 29.43
C VAL A 45 -17.61 30.36 27.95
N LYS A 46 -16.58 31.17 27.67
CA LYS A 46 -15.83 31.09 26.41
C LYS A 46 -14.79 29.98 26.55
N ASN A 47 -15.22 28.72 26.53
CA ASN A 47 -14.27 27.63 26.28
C ASN A 47 -14.04 27.55 24.77
N LYS A 48 -13.05 28.30 24.30
CA LYS A 48 -12.35 28.00 23.05
C LYS A 48 -11.83 26.55 23.21
N PRO A 49 -12.06 25.62 22.26
CA PRO A 49 -11.52 24.27 22.39
C PRO A 49 -10.01 24.39 22.62
N SER A 50 -9.54 23.79 23.72
CA SER A 50 -8.10 23.77 24.03
C SER A 50 -7.38 23.19 22.82
N ALA A 51 -6.29 23.84 22.42
CA ALA A 51 -5.42 23.34 21.37
C ALA A 51 -5.07 21.88 21.71
N VAL A 52 -5.29 20.97 20.77
CA VAL A 52 -4.93 19.56 20.94
C VAL A 52 -3.44 19.54 21.24
N HIS A 53 -3.06 19.02 22.41
CA HIS A 53 -1.68 18.99 22.85
C HIS A 53 -0.84 18.19 21.83
N ASP A 54 0.37 18.64 21.49
CA ASP A 54 1.20 18.00 20.44
C ASP A 54 1.45 16.50 20.72
N THR A 55 1.49 16.11 21.99
CA THR A 55 1.57 14.71 22.43
C THR A 55 0.33 13.89 22.05
N THR A 56 -0.85 14.50 22.05
CA THR A 56 -2.10 13.89 21.58
C THR A 56 -2.09 13.72 20.07
N VAL A 57 -1.61 14.71 19.31
CA VAL A 57 -1.47 14.60 17.83
C VAL A 57 -0.49 13.49 17.46
N ALA A 58 0.68 13.44 18.10
CA ALA A 58 1.68 12.40 17.89
C ALA A 58 1.14 11.00 18.22
N SER A 59 0.39 10.85 19.32
CA SER A 59 -0.25 9.57 19.66
C SER A 59 -1.33 9.13 18.66
N ILE A 60 -2.09 10.08 18.11
CA ILE A 60 -3.09 9.82 17.08
C ILE A 60 -2.41 9.40 15.77
N GLN A 61 -1.36 10.11 15.36
CA GLN A 61 -0.55 9.76 14.19
C GLN A 61 0.09 8.37 14.33
N GLN A 62 0.65 8.06 15.50
CA GLN A 62 1.22 6.74 15.78
C GLN A 62 0.14 5.64 15.76
N SER A 63 -1.06 5.91 16.29
CA SER A 63 -2.20 4.98 16.23
C SER A 63 -2.74 4.80 14.80
N LEU A 64 -2.64 5.82 13.95
CA LEU A 64 -3.00 5.76 12.54
C LEU A 64 -1.96 4.95 11.76
N ALA A 65 -0.68 5.28 11.92
CA ALA A 65 0.43 4.55 11.30
C ALA A 65 0.43 3.06 11.69
N LYS A 66 0.15 2.74 12.96
CA LYS A 66 0.02 1.34 13.40
C LYS A 66 -1.15 0.64 12.71
N ARG A 67 -2.27 1.33 12.49
CA ARG A 67 -3.43 0.79 11.75
C ARG A 67 -3.19 0.64 10.25
N GLU A 68 -2.20 1.31 9.69
CA GLU A 68 -1.86 1.22 8.26
C GLU A 68 -1.12 -0.06 7.87
N TYR A 69 -0.72 -0.87 8.85
CA TYR A 69 -0.09 -2.18 8.63
C TYR A 69 -0.70 -3.31 9.46
N ASN A 70 -1.58 -2.99 10.41
CA ASN A 70 -2.22 -3.97 11.30
C ASN A 70 -3.04 -5.01 10.54
N ILE A 71 -2.87 -6.28 10.88
CA ILE A 71 -3.66 -7.40 10.39
C ILE A 71 -4.90 -7.50 11.27
N SER A 72 -6.06 -7.30 10.66
CA SER A 72 -7.35 -7.37 11.33
C SER A 72 -8.32 -8.28 10.59
N PHE A 73 -9.35 -8.73 11.29
CA PHE A 73 -10.39 -9.54 10.69
C PHE A 73 -11.38 -8.69 9.91
N ASP A 74 -11.60 -9.03 8.63
CA ASP A 74 -12.66 -8.49 7.78
C ASP A 74 -13.91 -9.34 7.94
N THR A 75 -14.92 -8.80 8.63
CA THR A 75 -16.18 -9.49 8.91
C THR A 75 -17.03 -9.72 7.67
N GLU A 76 -16.92 -8.88 6.64
CA GLU A 76 -17.69 -9.03 5.41
C GLU A 76 -17.12 -10.14 4.54
N LYS A 77 -15.79 -10.21 4.45
CA LYS A 77 -15.09 -11.22 3.64
C LYS A 77 -14.72 -12.48 4.41
N ASN A 78 -15.00 -12.51 5.72
CA ASN A 78 -14.71 -13.62 6.64
C ASN A 78 -13.25 -14.08 6.51
N THR A 79 -12.31 -13.13 6.59
CA THR A 79 -10.88 -13.39 6.34
C THR A 79 -10.02 -12.36 7.06
N LEU A 80 -8.77 -12.71 7.38
CA LEU A 80 -7.81 -11.72 7.86
C LEU A 80 -7.33 -10.84 6.69
N GLN A 81 -7.12 -9.55 6.97
CA GLN A 81 -6.66 -8.58 6.00
C GLN A 81 -5.71 -7.56 6.63
N SER A 82 -4.89 -6.92 5.82
CA SER A 82 -4.12 -5.74 6.26
C SER A 82 -4.04 -4.67 5.17
N PRO A 83 -4.10 -3.38 5.55
CA PRO A 83 -3.61 -2.29 4.71
C PRO A 83 -2.11 -2.33 4.58
N ASN A 84 -1.59 -1.86 3.45
CA ASN A 84 -0.22 -1.40 3.34
C ASN A 84 -0.25 -0.07 2.58
N ARG A 85 -0.28 1.06 3.32
CA ARG A 85 -0.51 2.38 2.71
C ARG A 85 0.66 2.79 1.81
N LYS A 86 1.91 2.59 2.26
CA LYS A 86 3.10 2.97 1.50
C LYS A 86 3.20 2.24 0.17
N GLN A 87 2.80 0.97 0.15
CA GLN A 87 2.76 0.16 -1.07
C GLN A 87 1.44 0.30 -1.82
N GLY A 88 0.44 1.02 -1.29
CA GLY A 88 -0.88 1.12 -1.90
C GLY A 88 -1.62 -0.23 -2.02
N LEU A 89 -1.35 -1.17 -1.10
CA LEU A 89 -1.90 -2.54 -1.14
C LEU A 89 -2.93 -2.82 -0.05
N ARG A 90 -3.71 -3.85 -0.32
CA ARG A 90 -4.57 -4.56 0.61
C ARG A 90 -4.27 -6.04 0.51
N ALA A 91 -3.75 -6.64 1.57
CA ALA A 91 -3.53 -8.07 1.66
C ALA A 91 -4.72 -8.76 2.31
N TYR A 92 -5.02 -9.97 1.85
CA TYR A 92 -5.98 -10.89 2.46
C TYR A 92 -5.32 -12.25 2.63
N TYR A 93 -5.49 -12.82 3.82
CA TYR A 93 -4.79 -14.02 4.25
C TYR A 93 -5.78 -15.14 4.51
N LYS A 94 -5.56 -16.27 3.86
CA LYS A 94 -6.20 -17.56 4.15
C LYS A 94 -5.12 -18.65 4.18
N PRO A 95 -5.37 -19.78 4.87
CA PRO A 95 -4.43 -20.89 4.85
C PRO A 95 -4.06 -21.31 3.42
N GLY A 96 -2.78 -21.26 3.07
CA GLY A 96 -2.24 -21.55 1.74
C GLY A 96 -2.54 -20.52 0.66
N VAL A 97 -3.11 -19.35 0.99
CA VAL A 97 -3.53 -18.36 -0.01
C VAL A 97 -3.25 -16.93 0.48
N LEU A 98 -2.39 -16.23 -0.25
CA LEU A 98 -2.19 -14.79 -0.15
C LEU A 98 -2.89 -14.10 -1.32
N THR A 99 -3.78 -13.16 -1.03
CA THR A 99 -4.38 -12.29 -2.07
C THR A 99 -3.95 -10.85 -1.83
N LEU A 100 -3.45 -10.18 -2.87
CA LEU A 100 -3.02 -8.79 -2.84
C LEU A 100 -3.81 -8.00 -3.87
N ASN A 101 -4.48 -6.97 -3.40
CA ASN A 101 -5.20 -6.03 -4.24
C ASN A 101 -4.53 -4.66 -4.14
N ASN A 102 -4.49 -3.89 -5.23
CA ASN A 102 -4.20 -2.47 -5.12
C ASN A 102 -5.39 -1.71 -4.55
N ARG A 103 -5.10 -0.52 -4.03
CA ARG A 103 -6.11 0.52 -3.90
C ARG A 103 -6.54 0.93 -5.30
N VAL A 104 -7.86 0.94 -5.55
CA VAL A 104 -8.44 1.42 -6.81
C VAL A 104 -7.86 2.80 -7.09
N ASP A 105 -7.19 2.95 -8.23
CA ASP A 105 -6.60 4.23 -8.61
C ASP A 105 -7.70 5.24 -9.01
N SER A 106 -7.32 6.50 -9.19
CA SER A 106 -8.24 7.57 -9.60
C SER A 106 -8.91 7.32 -10.96
N ALA A 107 -8.38 6.39 -11.76
CA ALA A 107 -8.93 5.96 -13.04
C ALA A 107 -9.83 4.71 -12.93
N GLY A 108 -10.03 4.17 -11.72
CA GLY A 108 -10.88 3.02 -11.45
C GLY A 108 -10.20 1.67 -11.70
N HIS A 109 -8.90 1.61 -11.99
CA HIS A 109 -8.22 0.35 -12.23
C HIS A 109 -7.99 -0.41 -10.93
N ASN A 110 -8.42 -1.66 -10.92
CA ASN A 110 -8.14 -2.63 -9.89
C ASN A 110 -7.35 -3.81 -10.47
N PHE A 111 -6.40 -4.30 -9.71
CA PHE A 111 -5.76 -5.59 -9.96
C PHE A 111 -5.80 -6.42 -8.69
N SER A 112 -5.77 -7.74 -8.90
CA SER A 112 -5.74 -8.72 -7.84
C SER A 112 -4.72 -9.78 -8.21
N LEU A 113 -3.72 -9.97 -7.35
CA LEU A 113 -2.81 -11.10 -7.41
C LEU A 113 -3.25 -12.09 -6.34
N LYS A 114 -3.39 -13.35 -6.72
CA LYS A 114 -3.60 -14.45 -5.78
C LYS A 114 -2.47 -15.45 -5.92
N LEU A 115 -1.69 -15.61 -4.86
CA LEU A 115 -0.66 -16.63 -4.72
C LEU A 115 -1.24 -17.79 -3.91
N ILE A 116 -1.25 -18.98 -4.49
CA ILE A 116 -1.77 -20.20 -3.87
C ILE A 116 -0.61 -21.16 -3.65
N ASN A 117 -0.44 -21.60 -2.41
CA ASN A 117 0.55 -22.60 -2.04
C ASN A 117 0.15 -23.97 -2.56
N GLU A 118 0.81 -24.40 -3.64
CA GLU A 118 0.62 -25.71 -4.24
C GLU A 118 1.32 -26.81 -3.43
N GLY A 119 2.17 -26.46 -2.47
CA GLY A 119 2.81 -27.37 -1.53
C GLY A 119 4.32 -27.16 -1.44
N ILE A 120 4.92 -27.91 -0.51
CA ILE A 120 6.37 -27.93 -0.26
C ILE A 120 6.93 -29.25 -0.77
N TYR A 121 8.03 -29.18 -1.50
CA TYR A 121 8.67 -30.29 -2.18
C TYR A 121 10.08 -30.47 -1.65
N ALA A 122 10.50 -31.72 -1.48
CA ALA A 122 11.87 -32.11 -1.21
C ALA A 122 12.40 -32.92 -2.40
N ASP A 123 13.48 -32.45 -3.02
CA ASP A 123 14.11 -33.06 -4.21
C ASP A 123 13.08 -33.42 -5.30
N GLY A 124 12.14 -32.50 -5.55
CA GLY A 124 11.08 -32.63 -6.55
C GLY A 124 9.85 -33.45 -6.15
N ARG A 125 9.82 -34.07 -4.96
CA ARG A 125 8.65 -34.79 -4.43
C ARG A 125 7.88 -33.94 -3.42
N LYS A 126 6.57 -33.82 -3.57
CA LYS A 126 5.73 -33.10 -2.59
C LYS A 126 5.76 -33.82 -1.24
N ILE A 127 6.07 -33.09 -0.17
CA ILE A 127 6.14 -33.59 1.20
C ILE A 127 5.10 -32.94 2.12
N LEU A 128 4.69 -31.70 1.87
CA LEU A 128 3.73 -30.95 2.70
C LEU A 128 2.72 -30.20 1.83
N SER A 129 1.53 -29.97 2.38
CA SER A 129 0.43 -29.22 1.75
C SER A 129 -0.24 -28.31 2.77
N ALA A 130 -0.70 -27.14 2.32
CA ALA A 130 -1.51 -26.26 3.14
C ALA A 130 -2.84 -26.94 3.55
N GLN A 131 -3.27 -26.66 4.78
CA GLN A 131 -4.51 -27.17 5.38
C GLN A 131 -5.51 -26.02 5.49
N SER A 132 -6.72 -26.20 4.98
CA SER A 132 -7.77 -25.18 5.01
C SER A 132 -8.27 -24.84 6.42
N ASP A 133 -8.09 -25.75 7.38
CA ASP A 133 -8.45 -25.64 8.80
C ASP A 133 -7.25 -25.27 9.69
N ALA A 134 -6.13 -24.85 9.10
CA ALA A 134 -4.94 -24.46 9.83
C ALA A 134 -5.23 -23.38 10.87
N LYS A 135 -4.66 -23.57 12.06
CA LYS A 135 -4.78 -22.59 13.15
C LYS A 135 -3.93 -21.38 12.82
N HIS A 136 -4.44 -20.20 13.17
CA HIS A 136 -3.69 -18.96 13.01
C HIS A 136 -3.52 -18.25 14.33
N GLU A 137 -2.41 -17.53 14.44
CA GLU A 137 -2.06 -16.66 15.54
C GLU A 137 -1.82 -15.26 14.97
N ASN A 138 -2.72 -14.34 15.32
CA ASN A 138 -2.68 -12.97 14.81
C ASN A 138 -2.03 -12.05 15.84
N GLY A 139 -0.96 -11.37 15.43
CA GLY A 139 -0.38 -10.24 16.15
C GLY A 139 -0.85 -8.91 15.58
N ASP A 140 -0.08 -7.84 15.84
CA ASP A 140 -0.35 -6.53 15.24
C ASP A 140 -0.13 -6.58 13.72
N ASN A 141 1.11 -6.55 13.26
CA ASN A 141 1.43 -6.54 11.82
C ASN A 141 1.95 -7.90 11.32
N LYS A 142 1.84 -8.93 12.16
CA LYS A 142 2.35 -10.28 11.92
C LYS A 142 1.23 -11.30 12.09
N LEU A 143 1.17 -12.26 11.18
CA LEU A 143 0.23 -13.37 11.22
C LEU A 143 0.99 -14.66 11.00
N GLN A 144 0.75 -15.67 11.84
CA GLN A 144 1.26 -17.02 11.63
C GLN A 144 0.10 -17.98 11.36
N ILE A 145 0.18 -18.76 10.29
CA ILE A 145 -0.76 -19.83 9.96
C ILE A 145 0.01 -21.16 10.05
N LYS A 146 -0.32 -21.96 11.07
CA LYS A 146 0.40 -23.18 11.42
C LYS A 146 -0.25 -24.38 10.73
N HIS A 147 0.45 -24.95 9.77
CA HIS A 147 0.11 -26.20 9.10
C HIS A 147 0.87 -27.36 9.75
N LYS A 148 0.53 -28.59 9.37
CA LYS A 148 1.31 -29.77 9.74
C LYS A 148 2.66 -29.74 9.03
N GLY A 149 3.74 -29.50 9.77
CA GLY A 149 5.13 -29.58 9.30
C GLY A 149 5.69 -28.28 8.70
N PHE A 150 4.89 -27.22 8.65
CA PHE A 150 5.37 -25.88 8.30
C PHE A 150 4.43 -24.77 8.78
N THR A 151 4.93 -23.55 8.84
CA THR A 151 4.16 -22.34 9.14
C THR A 151 4.29 -21.35 7.99
N GLU A 152 3.17 -20.77 7.55
CA GLU A 152 3.16 -19.55 6.74
C GLU A 152 3.12 -18.35 7.67
N GLU A 153 4.13 -17.49 7.63
CA GLU A 153 4.17 -16.26 8.41
C GLU A 153 4.12 -15.05 7.48
N PHE A 154 3.19 -14.14 7.75
CA PHE A 154 3.06 -12.89 7.02
C PHE A 154 3.48 -11.76 7.93
N ILE A 155 4.34 -10.88 7.43
CA ILE A 155 4.71 -9.64 8.10
C ILE A 155 4.41 -8.50 7.14
N ASN A 156 3.55 -7.59 7.58
CA ASN A 156 3.18 -6.43 6.81
C ASN A 156 3.81 -5.18 7.41
N ASN A 157 4.58 -4.44 6.62
CA ASN A 157 5.27 -3.24 7.07
C ASN A 157 5.46 -2.28 5.90
N GLU A 158 6.22 -1.21 6.11
CA GLU A 158 6.49 -0.22 5.07
C GLU A 158 7.19 -0.79 3.83
N GLU A 159 8.02 -1.83 3.99
CA GLU A 159 8.77 -2.44 2.88
C GLU A 159 7.85 -3.23 1.94
N GLY A 160 6.77 -3.82 2.46
CA GLY A 160 5.94 -4.74 1.69
C GLY A 160 5.12 -5.69 2.56
N VAL A 161 4.65 -6.75 1.92
CA VAL A 161 4.06 -7.92 2.57
C VAL A 161 5.04 -9.07 2.43
N ARG A 162 5.76 -9.39 3.51
CA ARG A 162 6.62 -10.57 3.59
C ARG A 162 5.77 -11.83 3.74
N GLN A 163 6.20 -12.91 3.10
CA GLN A 163 5.54 -14.21 3.12
C GLN A 163 6.56 -15.31 3.42
N ASN A 164 6.81 -15.53 4.69
CA ASN A 164 7.75 -16.53 5.18
C ASN A 164 7.12 -17.92 5.11
N PHE A 165 7.89 -18.90 4.65
CA PHE A 165 7.60 -20.31 4.80
C PHE A 165 8.63 -20.92 5.75
N ILE A 166 8.20 -21.32 6.94
CA ILE A 166 9.05 -21.92 7.98
C ILE A 166 8.77 -23.42 7.97
N ILE A 167 9.69 -24.21 7.41
CA ILE A 167 9.56 -25.67 7.27
C ILE A 167 10.18 -26.34 8.49
N ASP A 168 9.39 -27.14 9.22
CA ASP A 168 9.81 -27.73 10.49
C ASP A 168 10.84 -28.86 10.33
N SER A 169 10.78 -29.60 9.22
CA SER A 169 11.68 -30.71 8.90
C SER A 169 11.52 -31.15 7.44
N ALA A 170 12.50 -31.89 6.92
CA ALA A 170 12.42 -32.61 5.65
C ALA A 170 12.96 -34.04 5.79
N PRO A 171 12.73 -34.93 4.81
CA PRO A 171 13.36 -36.24 4.77
C PRO A 171 14.89 -36.16 4.91
N ILE A 172 15.48 -37.22 5.50
CA ILE A 172 16.93 -37.31 5.65
C ILE A 172 17.59 -37.25 4.27
N ALA A 173 18.71 -36.53 4.18
CA ALA A 173 19.51 -36.33 2.97
C ALA A 173 18.83 -35.52 1.86
N THR A 174 17.76 -34.76 2.17
CA THR A 174 17.22 -33.75 1.26
C THR A 174 18.29 -32.73 0.91
N LYS A 175 18.41 -32.41 -0.38
CA LYS A 175 19.38 -31.41 -0.87
C LYS A 175 18.69 -30.10 -1.22
N GLU A 176 17.46 -30.18 -1.74
CA GLU A 176 16.69 -29.01 -2.12
C GLU A 176 15.29 -29.08 -1.52
N LEU A 177 14.87 -27.98 -0.88
CA LEU A 177 13.47 -27.69 -0.62
C LEU A 177 12.95 -26.69 -1.66
N GLN A 178 11.68 -26.86 -2.04
CA GLN A 178 11.01 -25.96 -2.96
C GLN A 178 9.58 -25.70 -2.51
N VAL A 179 9.25 -24.43 -2.29
CA VAL A 179 7.85 -23.99 -2.18
C VAL A 179 7.36 -23.64 -3.58
N ARG A 180 6.22 -24.21 -3.98
CA ARG A 180 5.61 -23.93 -5.28
C ARG A 180 4.33 -23.14 -5.08
N LEU A 181 4.21 -22.01 -5.76
CA LEU A 181 3.00 -21.20 -5.75
C LEU A 181 2.42 -21.11 -7.17
N SER A 182 1.11 -21.23 -7.30
CA SER A 182 0.42 -20.78 -8.50
C SER A 182 0.01 -19.31 -8.35
N ALA A 183 0.12 -18.55 -9.44
CA ALA A 183 -0.25 -17.15 -9.49
C ALA A 183 -1.49 -16.97 -10.37
N GLN A 184 -2.52 -16.32 -9.82
CA GLN A 184 -3.76 -16.02 -10.53
C GLN A 184 -4.04 -14.51 -10.54
N GLY A 185 -4.73 -14.05 -11.58
CA GLY A 185 -5.19 -12.67 -11.72
C GLY A 185 -4.21 -11.73 -12.44
N LEU A 186 -2.90 -12.01 -12.40
CA LEU A 186 -1.86 -11.27 -13.11
C LEU A 186 -0.96 -12.19 -13.94
N LYS A 187 -0.35 -11.66 -15.01
CA LYS A 187 0.71 -12.34 -15.76
C LYS A 187 2.02 -12.25 -14.99
N VAL A 188 2.92 -13.21 -15.21
CA VAL A 188 4.22 -13.28 -14.52
C VAL A 188 5.35 -13.11 -15.54
N LYS A 189 6.33 -12.28 -15.22
CA LYS A 189 7.59 -12.13 -15.94
C LYS A 189 8.76 -12.40 -15.00
N ASP A 190 9.59 -13.37 -15.35
CA ASP A 190 10.85 -13.69 -14.66
C ASP A 190 11.99 -12.89 -15.31
N LEU A 191 12.67 -12.08 -14.51
CA LEU A 191 13.80 -11.27 -14.96
C LEU A 191 15.16 -11.97 -14.75
N GLY A 192 15.18 -13.14 -14.10
CA GLY A 192 16.36 -13.98 -13.91
C GLY A 192 17.28 -13.57 -12.75
N ASN A 193 16.97 -12.49 -12.04
CA ASN A 193 17.71 -11.95 -10.88
C ASN A 193 16.97 -12.19 -9.55
N ASP A 194 16.30 -13.34 -9.42
CA ASP A 194 15.45 -13.68 -8.26
C ASP A 194 14.36 -12.63 -7.98
N GLU A 195 13.81 -12.08 -9.06
CA GLU A 195 12.76 -11.07 -9.06
C GLU A 195 11.70 -11.44 -10.09
N LEU A 196 10.45 -11.56 -9.63
CA LEU A 196 9.29 -11.83 -10.47
C LEU A 196 8.36 -10.64 -10.51
N HIS A 197 7.98 -10.24 -11.72
CA HIS A 197 7.05 -9.15 -11.96
C HIS A 197 5.68 -9.73 -12.27
N PHE A 198 4.69 -9.38 -11.45
CA PHE A 198 3.29 -9.67 -11.71
C PHE A 198 2.62 -8.44 -12.30
N TYR A 199 2.06 -8.52 -13.50
CA TYR A 199 1.53 -7.35 -14.20
C TYR A 199 0.19 -7.62 -14.89
N ALA A 200 -0.60 -6.56 -15.02
CA ALA A 200 -1.76 -6.54 -15.91
C ALA A 200 -1.32 -6.02 -17.30
N GLU A 201 -2.08 -6.33 -18.34
CA GLU A 201 -1.85 -5.71 -19.66
C GLU A 201 -2.85 -4.60 -19.90
N ASN A 202 -2.38 -3.47 -20.42
CA ASN A 202 -3.26 -2.42 -20.90
C ASN A 202 -3.94 -2.84 -22.22
N LYS A 203 -4.82 -1.97 -22.76
CA LYS A 203 -5.52 -2.24 -24.04
C LYS A 203 -4.59 -2.42 -25.25
N LYS A 204 -3.31 -2.06 -25.13
CA LYS A 204 -2.28 -2.23 -26.16
C LYS A 204 -1.40 -3.47 -25.93
N GLY A 205 -1.66 -4.25 -24.87
CA GLY A 205 -0.85 -5.42 -24.51
C GLY A 205 0.45 -5.08 -23.78
N GLU A 206 0.63 -3.83 -23.36
CA GLU A 206 1.82 -3.41 -22.62
C GLU A 206 1.61 -3.66 -21.11
N PRO A 207 2.66 -4.04 -20.36
CA PRO A 207 2.57 -4.18 -18.91
C PRO A 207 2.13 -2.87 -18.26
N ALA A 208 1.08 -2.93 -17.45
CA ALA A 208 0.58 -1.87 -16.60
C ALA A 208 0.40 -2.43 -15.19
N ASN A 209 0.73 -1.64 -14.17
CA ASN A 209 0.63 -2.00 -12.74
C ASN A 209 1.37 -3.29 -12.39
N SER A 210 2.59 -3.18 -11.86
CA SER A 210 3.39 -4.35 -11.49
C SER A 210 3.59 -4.50 -9.98
N LEU A 211 3.24 -5.67 -9.46
CA LEU A 211 3.77 -6.15 -8.18
C LEU A 211 5.08 -6.87 -8.44
N ILE A 212 5.97 -6.81 -7.46
CA ILE A 212 7.27 -7.45 -7.55
C ILE A 212 7.40 -8.39 -6.36
N TYR A 213 7.75 -9.64 -6.64
CA TYR A 213 8.14 -10.61 -5.62
C TYR A 213 9.63 -10.85 -5.73
N LYS A 214 10.34 -10.57 -4.64
CA LYS A 214 11.80 -10.45 -4.63
C LYS A 214 12.35 -10.69 -3.24
N ASP A 215 13.65 -10.40 -3.08
CA ASP A 215 14.35 -10.39 -1.80
C ASP A 215 14.29 -11.76 -1.10
N ILE A 216 14.32 -12.84 -1.89
CA ILE A 216 14.31 -14.19 -1.35
C ILE A 216 15.57 -14.40 -0.52
N THR A 217 15.38 -14.48 0.79
CA THR A 217 16.44 -14.80 1.74
C THR A 217 16.04 -16.03 2.50
N CYS A 218 16.97 -16.97 2.67
CA CYS A 218 16.71 -18.22 3.38
C CYS A 218 17.76 -18.43 4.46
N TRP A 219 17.35 -18.98 5.59
CA TRP A 219 18.25 -19.36 6.68
C TRP A 219 17.74 -20.61 7.39
N ASP A 220 18.66 -21.27 8.07
CA ASP A 220 18.40 -22.48 8.85
C ASP A 220 18.21 -22.17 10.34
N ALA A 221 18.05 -23.21 11.18
CA ALA A 221 17.80 -23.03 12.61
C ALA A 221 18.97 -22.42 13.39
N ASP A 222 20.19 -22.59 12.87
CA ASP A 222 21.40 -22.02 13.46
C ASP A 222 21.61 -20.56 13.01
N GLY A 223 20.81 -20.09 12.06
CA GLY A 223 20.85 -18.75 11.49
C GLY A 223 21.78 -18.63 10.29
N ASP A 224 22.29 -19.74 9.78
CA ASP A 224 23.16 -19.76 8.61
C ASP A 224 22.34 -19.49 7.34
N THR A 225 22.82 -18.58 6.50
CA THR A 225 22.17 -18.24 5.23
C THR A 225 22.28 -19.39 4.24
N LEU A 226 21.17 -19.75 3.61
CA LEU A 226 21.10 -20.84 2.64
C LEU A 226 20.98 -20.30 1.21
N PRO A 227 21.72 -20.85 0.24
CA PRO A 227 21.57 -20.47 -1.17
C PRO A 227 20.15 -20.74 -1.67
N ALA A 228 19.53 -19.72 -2.26
CA ALA A 228 18.15 -19.80 -2.74
C ALA A 228 17.98 -19.12 -4.10
N THR A 229 16.90 -19.47 -4.80
CA THR A 229 16.50 -18.86 -6.07
C THR A 229 15.00 -18.68 -6.15
N LEU A 230 14.56 -17.63 -6.83
CA LEU A 230 13.16 -17.32 -7.11
C LEU A 230 12.93 -17.29 -8.62
N ARG A 231 12.18 -18.25 -9.14
CA ARG A 231 11.99 -18.45 -10.59
C ARG A 231 10.53 -18.63 -10.97
N TYR A 232 10.18 -18.36 -12.23
CA TYR A 232 8.88 -18.73 -12.79
C TYR A 232 9.04 -19.77 -13.91
N LYS A 233 8.47 -20.96 -13.71
CA LYS A 233 8.58 -22.07 -14.68
C LYS A 233 7.32 -22.93 -14.64
N ASP A 234 6.88 -23.38 -15.82
CA ASP A 234 5.74 -24.29 -15.97
C ASP A 234 4.45 -23.79 -15.30
N GLY A 235 4.25 -22.46 -15.31
CA GLY A 235 3.08 -21.82 -14.69
C GLY A 235 3.17 -21.63 -13.17
N LEU A 236 4.32 -21.93 -12.55
CA LEU A 236 4.53 -21.89 -11.11
C LEU A 236 5.65 -20.92 -10.73
N VAL A 237 5.43 -20.21 -9.63
CA VAL A 237 6.48 -19.52 -8.88
C VAL A 237 7.20 -20.56 -8.03
N LEU A 238 8.52 -20.66 -8.20
CA LEU A 238 9.37 -21.64 -7.55
C LEU A 238 10.34 -20.90 -6.62
N LEU A 239 10.17 -21.10 -5.32
CA LEU A 239 11.14 -20.67 -4.31
C LEU A 239 11.97 -21.88 -3.91
N SER A 240 13.20 -21.96 -4.41
CA SER A 240 14.05 -23.14 -4.24
C SER A 240 15.22 -22.78 -3.33
N VAL A 241 15.50 -23.63 -2.33
CA VAL A 241 16.58 -23.42 -1.36
C VAL A 241 17.41 -24.71 -1.23
N ASN A 242 18.73 -24.55 -1.27
CA ASN A 242 19.66 -25.63 -0.97
C ASN A 242 19.72 -25.83 0.55
N VAL A 243 19.33 -27.01 1.00
CA VAL A 243 19.25 -27.39 2.42
C VAL A 243 20.24 -28.49 2.76
N GLN A 244 21.22 -28.74 1.90
CA GLN A 244 22.24 -29.76 2.17
C GLN A 244 23.00 -29.40 3.46
N ASN A 245 22.80 -30.21 4.49
CA ASN A 245 23.33 -30.03 5.85
C ASN A 245 22.71 -28.88 6.67
N ALA A 246 21.57 -28.33 6.24
CA ALA A 246 20.86 -27.29 7.00
C ALA A 246 20.24 -27.85 8.29
N ALA A 247 20.27 -27.06 9.37
CA ALA A 247 19.53 -27.33 10.58
C ALA A 247 18.06 -26.89 10.44
N TYR A 248 17.12 -27.69 10.96
CA TYR A 248 15.69 -27.37 10.88
C TYR A 248 15.16 -26.72 12.16
N PRO A 249 14.24 -25.74 12.08
CA PRO A 249 13.49 -25.33 10.88
C PRO A 249 14.28 -24.49 9.87
N VAL A 250 13.91 -24.60 8.59
CA VAL A 250 14.41 -23.75 7.51
C VAL A 250 13.37 -22.69 7.17
N THR A 251 13.78 -21.42 7.09
CA THR A 251 12.90 -20.31 6.71
C THR A 251 13.22 -19.84 5.29
N ILE A 252 12.18 -19.61 4.50
CA ILE A 252 12.23 -19.01 3.16
C ILE A 252 11.42 -17.71 3.22
N ASP A 253 12.08 -16.56 3.08
CA ASP A 253 11.50 -15.21 3.25
C ASP A 253 11.62 -14.39 1.96
N PRO A 254 10.61 -14.43 1.10
CA PRO A 254 10.38 -13.47 0.02
C PRO A 254 9.43 -12.34 0.45
N ILE A 255 9.48 -11.21 -0.26
CA ILE A 255 8.59 -10.07 -0.05
C ILE A 255 7.86 -9.68 -1.33
N VAL A 256 6.57 -9.36 -1.21
CA VAL A 256 5.81 -8.69 -2.26
C VAL A 256 5.81 -7.18 -2.01
N VAL A 257 6.21 -6.42 -3.02
CA VAL A 257 6.24 -4.95 -3.01
C VAL A 257 5.50 -4.39 -4.22
N ASN A 258 5.05 -3.15 -4.10
CA ASN A 258 4.55 -2.35 -5.21
C ASN A 258 5.57 -1.23 -5.49
N GLY A 259 6.44 -1.43 -6.48
CA GLY A 259 7.39 -0.40 -6.89
C GLY A 259 8.83 -0.86 -7.16
N ASN A 260 9.35 -0.47 -8.32
CA ASN A 260 10.73 -0.39 -8.80
C ASN A 260 10.81 0.86 -9.70
N PRO A 261 11.94 1.57 -9.84
CA PRO A 261 12.11 2.61 -10.87
C PRO A 261 11.45 2.32 -12.24
N SER A 262 11.41 1.07 -12.70
CA SER A 262 10.77 0.67 -13.97
C SER A 262 9.24 0.73 -13.99
N ASN A 263 8.57 0.86 -12.85
CA ASN A 263 7.11 0.98 -12.73
C ASN A 263 6.69 2.11 -11.79
N ALA A 264 7.60 3.07 -11.53
CA ALA A 264 7.31 4.24 -10.74
C ALA A 264 6.05 4.92 -11.25
N ASN A 265 5.14 5.27 -10.34
CA ASN A 265 3.87 5.92 -10.67
C ASN A 265 4.05 7.20 -11.52
N ALA A 266 5.23 7.83 -11.46
CA ALA A 266 5.77 8.54 -12.61
C ALA A 266 7.30 8.60 -12.60
N ILE A 267 7.82 8.90 -13.79
CA ILE A 267 9.19 9.34 -14.00
C ILE A 267 9.12 10.84 -14.26
N VAL A 268 9.81 11.62 -13.44
CA VAL A 268 9.90 13.07 -13.59
C VAL A 268 11.21 13.37 -14.31
N GLU A 269 11.11 13.88 -15.53
CA GLU A 269 12.25 14.35 -16.31
C GLU A 269 12.13 15.87 -16.56
N SER A 270 13.26 16.56 -16.59
CA SER A 270 13.28 18.01 -16.91
C SER A 270 13.04 18.29 -18.40
N ASN A 271 13.04 17.26 -19.25
CA ASN A 271 13.02 17.40 -20.72
C ASN A 271 14.17 18.25 -21.28
N GLN A 272 15.31 18.32 -20.58
CA GLN A 272 16.48 19.07 -21.00
C GLN A 272 17.77 18.31 -20.66
N ILE A 273 18.56 18.05 -21.69
CA ILE A 273 19.86 17.36 -21.57
C ILE A 273 20.80 18.23 -20.74
N GLY A 274 21.46 17.64 -19.75
CA GLY A 274 22.46 18.33 -18.93
C GLY A 274 21.89 19.17 -17.78
N ALA A 275 20.57 19.29 -17.64
CA ALA A 275 19.94 20.09 -16.59
C ALA A 275 20.18 19.58 -15.14
N GLN A 276 20.68 18.35 -15.01
CA GLN A 276 20.92 17.67 -13.73
C GLN A 276 19.66 17.59 -12.85
N ALA A 277 18.51 17.29 -13.44
CA ALA A 277 17.31 17.00 -12.66
C ALA A 277 17.55 15.83 -11.69
N GLY A 278 17.22 16.03 -10.42
CA GLY A 278 17.53 15.08 -9.35
C GLY A 278 18.85 15.35 -8.64
N TYR A 279 19.56 16.43 -8.97
CA TYR A 279 20.82 16.80 -8.29
C TYR A 279 20.64 17.03 -6.78
N ALA A 280 19.49 17.58 -6.38
CA ALA A 280 19.10 17.73 -4.99
C ALA A 280 17.63 17.33 -4.81
N VAL A 281 17.34 16.60 -3.73
CA VAL A 281 15.99 16.15 -3.38
C VAL A 281 15.73 16.48 -1.91
N SER A 282 14.54 17.04 -1.62
CA SER A 282 14.10 17.32 -0.25
C SER A 282 12.60 17.08 -0.10
N SER A 283 12.17 16.86 1.14
CA SER A 283 10.73 16.86 1.46
C SER A 283 10.18 18.29 1.37
N ALA A 284 9.02 18.44 0.74
CA ALA A 284 8.31 19.71 0.66
C ALA A 284 7.26 19.89 1.77
N GLY A 285 6.95 18.82 2.52
CA GLY A 285 5.70 18.72 3.27
C GLY A 285 4.49 18.61 2.33
N ASP A 286 3.28 18.67 2.88
CA ASP A 286 2.03 18.68 2.10
C ASP A 286 1.76 20.12 1.60
N VAL A 287 2.20 20.44 0.38
CA VAL A 287 2.11 21.80 -0.16
C VAL A 287 0.74 22.11 -0.74
N ASN A 288 -0.04 21.08 -1.09
CA ASN A 288 -1.35 21.22 -1.74
C ASN A 288 -2.53 20.96 -0.79
N GLY A 289 -2.27 20.50 0.44
CA GLY A 289 -3.26 20.25 1.49
C GLY A 289 -4.06 18.96 1.31
N ASP A 290 -3.52 17.97 0.58
CA ASP A 290 -4.22 16.71 0.26
C ASP A 290 -4.02 15.60 1.31
N GLY A 291 -3.20 15.86 2.33
CA GLY A 291 -2.89 14.96 3.42
C GLY A 291 -1.72 14.01 3.14
N TYR A 292 -0.93 14.25 2.09
CA TYR A 292 0.29 13.53 1.76
C TYR A 292 1.47 14.50 1.60
N SER A 293 2.68 14.07 1.95
CA SER A 293 3.87 14.91 1.75
C SER A 293 4.37 14.87 0.31
N ASP A 294 4.71 16.03 -0.21
CA ASP A 294 5.23 16.26 -1.55
C ASP A 294 6.76 16.30 -1.57
N VAL A 295 7.33 16.26 -2.77
CA VAL A 295 8.79 16.21 -3.00
C VAL A 295 9.26 17.42 -3.80
N LEU A 296 10.39 18.00 -3.40
CA LEU A 296 11.13 18.98 -4.20
C LEU A 296 12.28 18.29 -4.93
N VAL A 297 12.41 18.57 -6.22
CA VAL A 297 13.50 18.06 -7.06
C VAL A 297 14.20 19.22 -7.76
N GLY A 298 15.49 19.41 -7.48
CA GLY A 298 16.31 20.45 -8.11
C GLY A 298 16.93 20.01 -9.43
N ALA A 299 17.01 20.94 -10.38
CA ALA A 299 17.77 20.85 -11.63
C ALA A 299 18.60 22.15 -11.79
N PRO A 300 19.82 22.21 -11.24
CA PRO A 300 20.58 23.46 -11.12
C PRO A 300 21.06 24.02 -12.46
N LEU A 301 21.12 23.19 -13.51
CA LEU A 301 21.58 23.60 -14.85
C LEU A 301 20.41 23.72 -15.83
N PHE A 302 19.21 23.97 -15.32
CA PHE A 302 18.03 24.12 -16.17
C PHE A 302 18.01 25.49 -16.87
N ASP A 303 17.76 25.51 -18.18
CA ASP A 303 17.60 26.74 -18.98
C ASP A 303 16.13 26.99 -19.32
N SER A 304 15.62 28.21 -19.05
CA SER A 304 14.23 28.66 -19.30
C SER A 304 14.12 30.14 -19.73
N GLY A 305 15.13 30.64 -20.42
CA GLY A 305 15.23 32.06 -20.81
C GLY A 305 16.62 32.60 -20.56
N GLU A 306 17.27 32.12 -19.50
CA GLU A 306 18.67 32.39 -19.18
C GLU A 306 19.46 31.08 -19.02
N THR A 307 20.77 31.14 -19.25
CA THR A 307 21.65 29.97 -19.14
C THR A 307 21.87 29.57 -17.67
N ASN A 308 21.61 28.30 -17.35
CA ASN A 308 21.75 27.66 -16.05
C ASN A 308 21.04 28.41 -14.91
N GLU A 309 19.88 29.01 -15.17
CA GLU A 309 19.12 29.69 -14.11
C GLU A 309 18.55 28.72 -13.07
N GLY A 310 18.41 27.45 -13.46
CA GLY A 310 17.99 26.38 -12.60
C GLY A 310 16.48 26.37 -12.34
N VAL A 311 15.98 25.22 -11.89
CA VAL A 311 14.57 25.09 -11.50
C VAL A 311 14.43 24.11 -10.35
N VAL A 312 13.35 24.27 -9.58
CA VAL A 312 12.89 23.29 -8.60
C VAL A 312 11.50 22.84 -9.00
N PHE A 313 11.35 21.53 -9.21
CA PHE A 313 10.07 20.90 -9.44
C PHE A 313 9.42 20.56 -8.11
N VAL A 314 8.15 20.92 -7.95
CA VAL A 314 7.31 20.43 -6.86
C VAL A 314 6.53 19.25 -7.42
N ILE A 315 6.64 18.12 -6.74
CA ILE A 315 6.05 16.85 -7.15
C ILE A 315 5.00 16.46 -6.12
N PRO A 316 3.71 16.72 -6.40
CA PRO A 316 2.64 16.33 -5.50
C PRO A 316 2.48 14.82 -5.44
N TRP A 317 2.20 14.27 -4.27
CA TRP A 317 1.98 12.82 -4.10
C TRP A 317 0.82 12.29 -4.98
N LEU A 318 -0.22 13.10 -5.19
CA LEU A 318 -1.39 12.77 -6.03
C LEU A 318 -1.24 13.11 -7.53
N CYS A 319 -0.10 13.67 -7.98
CA CYS A 319 0.09 14.02 -9.40
C CYS A 319 0.41 12.82 -10.32
N PHE A 320 0.40 11.61 -9.79
CA PHE A 320 0.79 10.42 -10.55
C PHE A 320 -0.40 9.54 -10.89
N GLY A 321 -1.19 10.05 -11.82
CA GLY A 321 -2.27 9.36 -12.50
C GLY A 321 -2.58 10.05 -13.82
N THR A 322 -1.84 9.69 -14.88
CA THR A 322 -2.23 9.89 -16.28
C THR A 322 -1.69 8.76 -17.13
#